data_AF-X0SRE4-F1
#
_entry.id   AF-X0SRE4-F1
#
_cell.length_a   1.000
_cell.length_b   1.000
_cell.length_c   1.000
_cell.angle_alpha   90.00
_cell.angle_beta   90.00
_cell.angle_gamma   90.00
#
_symmetry.space_group_name_H-M   'P 1'
#
loop_
_entity.id
_entity.type
_entity.pdbx_description
1 polymer ?
#
loop_
_entity_poly.entity_id
_entity_poly.type
_entity_poly.pdbx_seq_one_letter_code
_entity_poly.pdbx_strand_id
1 'polypeptide(L)'
;MAEFKAEGNKLFIDGHEVLKGWESFTGWYWFGIEKVRTQDSWLDDGVFKDDQIWFGFVQGFEEEWGSFSQGELESMGKYKVWPIKAVDLPHAGRRPVKRYVPQVKS
;
A
#
# COMPACT_ATOMS: atom_id res chain seq x y z
N MET A 1 11.65 5.61 -7.47
CA MET A 1 11.32 5.00 -6.18
C MET A 1 10.74 6.08 -5.31
N ALA A 2 9.53 5.83 -4.80
CA ALA A 2 8.88 6.72 -3.86
C ALA A 2 9.68 6.82 -2.55
N GLU A 3 9.61 7.96 -1.88
CA GLU A 3 10.23 8.19 -0.58
C GLU A 3 9.33 7.69 0.54
N PHE A 4 9.81 6.71 1.31
CA PHE A 4 9.12 6.20 2.50
C PHE A 4 9.66 6.85 3.76
N LYS A 5 8.79 7.49 4.54
CA LYS A 5 9.13 8.13 5.81
C LYS A 5 8.22 7.63 6.92
N ALA A 6 8.83 7.13 8.00
CA ALA A 6 8.12 6.75 9.21
C ALA A 6 8.23 7.89 10.24
N GLU A 7 7.10 8.33 10.79
CA GLU A 7 7.03 9.31 11.88
C GLU A 7 6.12 8.79 12.99
N GLY A 8 6.72 8.36 14.10
CA GLY A 8 5.99 7.66 15.15
C GLY A 8 5.33 6.39 14.61
N ASN A 9 4.01 6.28 14.77
CA ASN A 9 3.22 5.14 14.27
C ASN A 9 2.58 5.40 12.89
N LYS A 10 3.04 6.42 12.16
CA LYS A 10 2.52 6.78 10.83
C LYS A 10 3.55 6.49 9.75
N LEU A 11 3.03 6.11 8.58
CA LEU A 11 3.79 5.99 7.34
C LEU A 11 3.42 7.14 6.41
N PHE A 12 4.42 7.75 5.79
CA PHE A 12 4.27 8.71 4.71
C PHE A 12 5.00 8.20 3.46
N ILE A 13 4.38 8.36 2.29
CA ILE A 13 4.96 8.03 0.99
C ILE A 13 4.90 9.29 0.11
N ASP A 14 6.06 9.76 -0.37
CA ASP A 14 6.22 11.03 -1.09
C ASP A 14 5.55 12.22 -0.35
N GLY A 15 5.59 12.19 0.99
CA GLY A 15 4.99 13.22 1.86
C GLY A 15 3.50 13.03 2.17
N HIS A 16 2.83 12.04 1.59
CA HIS A 16 1.41 11.74 1.85
C HIS A 16 1.22 10.72 2.96
N GLU A 17 0.37 11.01 3.95
CA GLU A 17 0.05 10.07 5.03
C GLU A 17 -0.72 8.86 4.49
N VAL A 18 -0.22 7.66 4.80
CA VAL A 18 -0.90 6.40 4.50
C VAL A 18 -1.95 6.14 5.57
N LEU A 19 -3.22 6.06 5.15
CA LEU A 19 -4.37 5.82 6.03
C LEU A 19 -4.66 4.33 6.21
N LYS A 20 -4.43 3.52 5.16
CA LYS A 20 -4.65 2.07 5.18
C LYS A 20 -3.69 1.38 4.22
N GLY A 21 -3.28 0.16 4.55
CA GLY A 21 -2.40 -0.64 3.71
C GLY A 21 -2.86 -2.09 3.61
N TRP A 22 -2.48 -2.73 2.52
CA TRP A 22 -2.64 -4.16 2.29
C TRP A 22 -1.33 -4.74 1.77
N GLU A 23 -1.04 -5.97 2.15
CA GLU A 23 0.07 -6.73 1.62
C GLU A 23 -0.40 -8.08 1.08
N SER A 24 0.30 -8.58 0.06
CA SER A 24 0.07 -9.91 -0.47
C SER A 24 1.14 -10.92 -0.05
N PHE A 25 0.79 -12.21 -0.15
CA PHE A 25 1.75 -13.31 -0.05
C PHE A 25 2.91 -13.21 -1.06
N THR A 26 2.71 -12.54 -2.19
CA THR A 26 3.73 -12.34 -3.23
C THR A 26 4.58 -11.08 -3.01
N GLY A 27 4.40 -10.37 -1.89
CA GLY A 27 5.15 -9.15 -1.56
C GLY A 27 4.70 -7.91 -2.32
N TRP A 28 3.46 -7.90 -2.82
CA TRP A 28 2.82 -6.68 -3.33
C TRP A 28 2.27 -5.87 -2.15
N TYR A 29 2.29 -4.55 -2.30
CA TYR A 29 1.72 -3.64 -1.32
C TYR A 29 0.79 -2.63 -1.99
N TRP A 30 -0.31 -2.30 -1.32
CA TRP A 30 -1.21 -1.21 -1.70
C TRP A 30 -1.34 -0.29 -0.49
N PHE A 31 -1.04 1.00 -0.66
CA PHE A 31 -1.08 2.01 0.40
C PHE A 31 -2.08 3.09 0.03
N GLY A 32 -3.24 3.10 0.66
CA GLY A 32 -4.28 4.10 0.44
C GLY A 32 -4.02 5.37 1.25
N ILE A 33 -3.98 6.51 0.58
CA ILE A 33 -3.83 7.84 1.20
C ILE A 33 -5.15 8.61 1.25
N GLU A 34 -6.12 8.23 0.40
CA GLU A 34 -7.43 8.89 0.31
C GLU A 34 -8.51 7.89 -0.13
N LYS A 35 -9.70 7.98 0.46
CA LYS A 35 -10.90 7.31 -0.06
C LYS A 35 -11.56 8.22 -1.09
N VAL A 36 -11.46 7.87 -2.36
CA VAL A 36 -11.95 8.74 -3.45
C VAL A 36 -13.45 8.58 -3.70
N ARG A 37 -13.99 7.37 -3.57
CA ARG A 37 -15.43 7.11 -3.73
C ARG A 37 -15.84 5.76 -3.16
N THR A 38 -17.15 5.56 -3.10
CA THR A 38 -17.79 4.26 -2.85
C THR A 38 -18.62 3.88 -4.09
N GLN A 39 -18.61 2.61 -4.47
CA GLN A 39 -19.38 2.10 -5.61
C GLN A 39 -19.76 0.63 -5.40
N ASP A 40 -20.74 0.12 -6.14
CA ASP A 40 -20.91 -1.33 -6.27
C ASP A 40 -19.97 -1.84 -7.36
N SER A 41 -19.17 -2.86 -7.05
CA SER A 41 -18.17 -3.44 -7.96
C SER A 41 -18.58 -4.85 -8.37
N TRP A 42 -18.55 -5.13 -9.68
CA TRP A 42 -18.75 -6.48 -10.22
C TRP A 42 -17.41 -7.19 -10.28
N LEU A 43 -17.24 -8.19 -9.41
CA LEU A 43 -16.06 -9.04 -9.33
C LEU A 43 -16.42 -10.47 -9.77
N ASP A 44 -15.42 -11.33 -9.97
CA ASP A 44 -15.63 -12.72 -10.42
C ASP A 44 -16.57 -13.51 -9.50
N ASP A 45 -16.58 -13.18 -8.21
CA ASP A 45 -17.40 -13.85 -7.19
C ASP A 45 -18.79 -13.21 -7.00
N GLY A 46 -19.11 -12.17 -7.78
CA GLY A 46 -20.39 -11.45 -7.72
C GLY A 46 -20.25 -9.95 -7.44
N VAL A 47 -21.34 -9.33 -6.97
CA VAL A 47 -21.37 -7.90 -6.66
C VAL A 47 -20.83 -7.66 -5.25
N PHE A 48 -19.73 -6.93 -5.16
CA PHE A 48 -19.26 -6.34 -3.91
C PHE A 48 -19.95 -5.00 -3.71
N LYS A 49 -20.87 -4.94 -2.75
CA LYS A 49 -21.60 -3.71 -2.42
C LYS A 49 -20.75 -2.76 -1.61
N ASP A 50 -20.96 -1.47 -1.81
CA ASP A 50 -20.29 -0.40 -1.07
C ASP A 50 -18.74 -0.54 -1.07
N ASP A 51 -18.19 -0.98 -2.20
CA ASP A 51 -16.75 -1.07 -2.44
C ASP A 51 -16.08 0.29 -2.29
N GLN A 52 -15.03 0.35 -1.47
CA GLN A 52 -14.24 1.55 -1.21
C GLN A 52 -13.11 1.63 -2.22
N ILE A 53 -13.13 2.68 -3.04
CA ILE A 53 -12.03 2.97 -3.95
C ILE A 53 -11.05 3.90 -3.24
N TRP A 54 -9.79 3.49 -3.22
CA TRP A 54 -8.70 4.22 -2.61
C TRP A 54 -7.79 4.78 -3.68
N PHE A 55 -7.34 6.02 -3.53
CA PHE A 55 -6.17 6.52 -4.24
C PHE A 55 -4.93 6.34 -3.38
N GLY A 56 -3.84 5.93 -4.00
CA GLY A 56 -2.66 5.54 -3.24
C GLY A 56 -1.50 5.03 -4.08
N PHE A 57 -0.51 4.48 -3.38
CA PHE A 57 0.71 3.94 -3.97
C PHE A 57 0.66 2.42 -3.98
N VAL A 58 0.96 1.82 -5.13
CA VAL A 58 1.05 0.37 -5.33
C VAL A 58 2.50 0.01 -5.57
N GLN A 59 2.98 -0.98 -4.80
CA GLN A 59 4.32 -1.53 -4.92
C GLN A 59 4.25 -2.99 -5.38
N GLY A 60 4.13 -3.21 -6.68
CA GLY A 60 4.00 -4.54 -7.29
C GLY A 60 5.19 -4.90 -8.18
N PHE A 61 4.90 -5.33 -9.41
CA PHE A 61 5.93 -5.47 -10.44
C PHE A 61 6.55 -4.12 -10.80
N GLU A 62 5.70 -3.11 -10.95
CA GLU A 62 6.07 -1.71 -11.05
C GLU A 62 5.54 -0.93 -9.84
N GLU A 63 6.10 0.26 -9.63
CA GLU A 63 5.65 1.22 -8.63
C GLU A 63 4.73 2.24 -9.31
N GLU A 64 3.50 2.38 -8.81
CA GLU A 64 2.50 3.24 -9.45
C GLU A 64 1.67 4.01 -8.40
N TRP A 65 1.32 5.26 -8.73
CA TRP A 65 0.29 6.02 -8.03
C TRP A 65 -1.02 5.91 -8.80
N GLY A 66 -2.07 5.42 -8.15
CA GLY A 66 -3.33 5.16 -8.82
C GLY A 66 -4.47 4.82 -7.87
N SER A 67 -5.64 4.61 -8.46
CA SER A 67 -6.83 4.18 -7.74
C SER A 67 -6.96 2.66 -7.76
N PHE A 68 -7.33 2.05 -6.63
CA PHE A 68 -7.55 0.61 -6.52
C PHE A 68 -8.79 0.29 -5.65
N SER A 69 -9.41 -0.85 -5.92
CA SER A 69 -10.59 -1.35 -5.23
C SER A 69 -10.20 -2.09 -3.94
N GLN A 70 -10.80 -1.73 -2.81
CA GLN A 70 -10.64 -2.52 -1.58
C GLN A 70 -11.35 -3.87 -1.71
N GLY A 71 -12.53 -3.90 -2.32
CA GLY A 71 -13.32 -5.12 -2.52
C GLY A 71 -12.60 -6.16 -3.36
N GLU A 72 -11.88 -5.73 -4.40
CA GLU A 72 -11.02 -6.62 -5.21
C GLU A 72 -9.89 -7.24 -4.37
N LEU A 73 -9.21 -6.44 -3.55
CA LEU A 73 -8.17 -6.96 -2.65
C LEU A 73 -8.74 -7.96 -1.64
N GLU A 74 -9.95 -7.72 -1.14
CA GLU A 74 -10.62 -8.60 -0.19
C GLU A 74 -11.16 -9.88 -0.84
N SER A 75 -11.62 -9.83 -2.10
CA SER A 75 -12.10 -10.99 -2.85
C SER A 75 -10.99 -11.98 -3.20
N MET A 76 -9.75 -11.51 -3.36
CA MET A 76 -8.58 -12.39 -3.54
C MET A 76 -8.39 -13.39 -2.38
N GLY A 77 -8.97 -13.11 -1.22
CA GLY A 77 -9.02 -13.98 -0.06
C GLY A 77 -7.88 -13.74 0.92
N LYS A 78 -8.18 -13.93 2.21
CA LYS A 78 -7.31 -13.60 3.37
C LYS A 78 -5.92 -14.24 3.38
N TYR A 79 -5.70 -15.30 2.59
CA TYR A 79 -4.40 -15.98 2.49
C TYR A 79 -3.55 -15.45 1.33
N LYS A 80 -4.13 -14.64 0.44
CA LYS A 80 -3.45 -14.01 -0.69
C LYS A 80 -3.16 -12.54 -0.41
N VAL A 81 -4.13 -11.81 0.15
CA VAL A 81 -4.00 -10.39 0.52
C VAL A 81 -4.65 -10.16 1.87
N TRP A 82 -4.02 -9.34 2.72
CA TRP A 82 -4.56 -8.98 4.03
C TRP A 82 -4.23 -7.52 4.40
N PRO A 83 -5.07 -6.88 5.22
CA PRO A 83 -4.80 -5.53 5.70
C PRO A 83 -3.58 -5.51 6.63
N ILE A 84 -2.72 -4.51 6.46
CA ILE A 84 -1.60 -4.24 7.35
C ILE A 84 -2.15 -3.54 8.59
N LYS A 85 -1.73 -3.97 9.78
CA LYS A 85 -2.12 -3.30 11.03
C LYS A 85 -1.51 -1.91 11.07
N ALA A 86 -2.21 -0.94 11.66
CA ALA A 86 -1.71 0.43 11.74
C ALA A 86 -0.32 0.55 12.39
N VAL A 87 -0.03 -0.28 13.41
CA VAL A 87 1.29 -0.33 14.09
C VAL A 87 2.39 -0.87 13.19
N ASP A 88 2.06 -1.67 12.18
CA ASP A 88 3.01 -2.30 11.27
C ASP A 88 3.23 -1.46 9.99
N LEU A 89 2.33 -0.50 9.68
CA LEU A 89 2.45 0.39 8.52
C LEU A 89 3.83 1.08 8.42
N PRO A 90 4.40 1.65 9.50
CA PRO A 90 5.72 2.29 9.45
C PRO A 90 6.87 1.37 9.09
N HIS A 91 6.64 0.05 9.02
CA HIS A 91 7.63 -0.98 8.67
C HIS A 91 7.29 -1.72 7.37
N ALA A 92 6.11 -1.47 6.79
CA ALA A 92 5.68 -2.09 5.55
C ALA A 92 6.37 -1.52 4.31
N GLY A 93 6.30 -2.28 3.21
CA GLY A 93 6.83 -1.94 1.90
C GLY A 93 8.33 -2.16 1.75
N ARG A 94 8.78 -2.30 0.51
CA ARG A 94 10.21 -2.37 0.16
C ARG A 94 10.80 -0.96 0.20
N ARG A 95 11.98 -0.83 0.80
CA ARG A 95 12.71 0.45 0.90
C ARG A 95 14.07 0.32 0.24
N PRO A 96 14.55 1.36 -0.47
CA PRO A 96 15.92 1.39 -0.92
C PRO A 96 16.85 1.35 0.30
N VAL A 97 17.77 0.38 0.32
CA VAL A 97 18.83 0.33 1.31
C VAL A 97 19.73 1.54 1.09
N LYS A 98 19.82 2.46 2.05
CA LYS A 98 20.91 3.46 2.05
C LYS A 98 22.21 2.69 2.22
N ARG A 99 22.88 2.35 1.11
CA ARG A 99 24.25 1.82 1.15
C ARG A 99 25.12 2.87 1.82
N TYR A 100 25.70 2.50 2.97
CA TYR A 100 26.77 3.28 3.56
C TYR A 100 27.94 3.30 2.58
N VAL A 101 28.28 4.49 2.05
CA VAL A 101 29.52 4.70 1.31
C VAL A 101 30.51 5.27 2.32
N PRO A 102 31.56 4.52 2.71
CA PRO A 102 32.59 5.05 3.60
C PRO A 102 33.21 6.28 2.95
N GLN A 103 33.17 7.41 3.65
CA GLN A 103 33.92 8.60 3.25
C GLN A 103 35.40 8.28 3.42
N VAL A 104 36.08 7.91 2.33
CA VAL A 104 37.53 7.80 2.31
C VAL A 104 38.07 9.22 2.42
N LYS A 105 38.56 9.61 3.60
CA LYS A 105 39.31 10.85 3.77
C LYS A 105 40.65 10.66 3.06
N SER A 106 40.88 11.44 2.01
CA SER A 106 42.19 11.64 1.37
C SER A 106 43.08 12.53 2.22
#